data_AF-A0A7X7DAQ3-F1
#
_entry.id   AF-A0A7X7DAQ3-F1
#
_cell.length_a   1.000
_cell.length_b   1.000
_cell.length_c   1.000
_cell.angle_alpha   90.00
_cell.angle_beta   90.00
_cell.angle_gamma   90.00
#
_symmetry.space_group_name_H-M   'P 1'
#
loop_
_entity.id
_entity.type
_entity.pdbx_description
1 polymer ?
#
loop_
_entity_poly.entity_id
_entity_poly.type
_entity_poly.pdbx_seq_one_letter_code
_entity_poly.pdbx_strand_id
1 'polypeptide(L)'
;MTVTPEGRKLLRIEARNAETPIERKPSWIRTRATMGPEYKELKGLVRTGGLHTVCEEAGCPNIYECWEDREATFLIGGEQCTRRCDFCQIDTGKPTALDRDEPRR
;
A
#
# COMPACT_ATOMS: atom_id res chain seq x y z
N MET A 1 1.74 7.09 5.91
CA MET A 1 2.88 6.16 5.91
C MET A 1 3.74 6.46 7.13
N THR A 2 3.39 5.84 8.24
CA THR A 2 4.02 6.04 9.54
C THR A 2 4.77 4.76 9.89
N VAL A 3 6.10 4.86 9.92
CA VAL A 3 6.99 3.75 10.36
C VAL A 3 6.79 3.45 11.85
N THR A 4 6.20 4.40 12.57
CA THR A 4 5.91 4.31 14.00
C THR A 4 4.69 3.42 14.26
N PRO A 5 4.72 2.53 15.27
CA PRO A 5 3.63 1.61 15.57
C PRO A 5 2.28 2.21 16.00
N GLU A 6 2.09 3.54 16.01
CA GLU A 6 0.82 4.22 16.34
C GLU A 6 0.09 3.65 17.57
N GLY A 7 0.84 3.28 18.61
CA GLY A 7 0.30 2.73 19.86
C GLY A 7 0.07 1.21 19.88
N ARG A 8 0.31 0.48 18.78
CA ARG A 8 0.25 -0.99 18.76
C ARG A 8 1.50 -1.61 19.40
N LYS A 9 1.31 -2.69 20.16
CA LYS A 9 2.42 -3.48 20.68
C LYS A 9 3.11 -4.21 19.54
N LEU A 10 4.40 -3.95 19.34
CA LEU A 10 5.22 -4.66 18.36
C LEU A 10 5.34 -6.15 18.73
N LEU A 11 5.28 -7.02 17.73
CA LEU A 11 5.64 -8.42 17.89
C LEU A 11 7.14 -8.54 18.20
N ARG A 12 7.56 -9.67 18.78
CA ARG A 12 8.97 -9.91 19.15
C ARG A 12 9.95 -9.66 17.99
N ILE A 13 9.60 -10.10 16.78
CA ILE A 13 10.45 -9.95 15.60
C ILE A 13 10.52 -8.49 15.16
N GLU A 14 9.40 -7.77 15.15
CA GLU A 14 9.34 -6.35 14.78
C GLU A 14 10.13 -5.46 15.73
N ALA A 15 10.03 -5.72 17.04
CA ALA A 15 10.80 -5.00 18.05
C ALA A 15 12.31 -5.19 17.82
N ARG A 16 12.74 -6.42 17.54
CA ARG A 16 14.13 -6.72 17.20
C ARG A 16 14.56 -6.06 15.89
N ASN A 17 13.71 -6.06 14.86
CA ASN A 17 14.03 -5.42 13.59
C ASN A 17 14.21 -3.90 13.75
N ALA A 18 13.42 -3.26 14.63
CA ALA A 18 13.50 -1.84 14.91
C ALA A 18 14.79 -1.41 15.64
N GLU A 19 15.54 -2.35 16.23
CA GLU A 19 16.87 -2.10 16.79
C GLU A 19 17.90 -1.82 15.68
N THR A 20 17.68 -2.33 14.46
CA THR A 20 18.49 -2.02 13.29
C THR A 20 18.01 -0.71 12.67
N PRO A 21 18.88 0.33 12.56
CA PRO A 21 18.50 1.59 11.95
C PRO A 21 18.21 1.39 10.45
N ILE A 22 17.21 2.12 9.93
CA ILE A 22 16.85 2.09 8.52
C ILE A 22 18.07 2.46 7.66
N GLU A 23 18.40 1.60 6.70
CA GLU A 23 19.51 1.82 5.82
C GLU A 23 19.22 2.96 4.84
N ARG A 24 20.23 3.80 4.62
CA ARG A 24 20.17 4.80 3.56
C ARG A 24 20.07 4.09 2.22
N LYS A 25 19.03 4.42 1.44
CA LYS A 25 18.89 3.88 0.09
C LYS A 25 20.08 4.31 -0.78
N PRO A 26 20.63 3.41 -1.60
CA PRO A 26 21.73 3.73 -2.49
C PRO A 26 21.30 4.73 -3.56
N SER A 27 22.28 5.44 -4.14
CA SER A 27 22.03 6.56 -5.04
C SER A 27 21.27 6.20 -6.33
N TRP A 28 21.23 4.92 -6.72
CA TRP A 28 20.51 4.45 -7.91
C TRP A 28 19.04 4.08 -7.65
N ILE A 29 18.61 3.91 -6.40
CA ILE A 29 17.19 3.71 -6.07
C ILE A 29 16.54 5.08 -5.93
N ARG A 30 15.91 5.56 -7.01
CA ARG A 30 15.21 6.85 -7.05
C ARG A 30 13.89 6.69 -7.80
N THR A 31 12.86 7.34 -7.28
CA THR A 31 11.56 7.45 -7.95
C THR A 31 11.43 8.84 -8.56
N ARG A 32 10.93 8.91 -9.81
CA ARG A 32 10.45 10.16 -10.39
C ARG A 32 8.96 10.30 -10.07
N ALA A 33 8.65 11.05 -9.02
CA ALA A 33 7.26 11.28 -8.64
C ALA A 33 6.64 12.36 -9.55
N THR A 34 5.85 11.92 -10.53
CA THR A 34 5.02 12.79 -11.36
C THR A 34 3.56 12.48 -11.05
N MET A 35 2.79 13.49 -10.64
CA MET A 35 1.33 13.35 -10.43
C MET A 35 0.59 13.98 -11.61
N GLY A 36 0.68 13.30 -12.75
CA GLY A 36 0.07 13.75 -13.99
C GLY A 36 -1.45 13.57 -14.01
N PRO A 37 -2.09 13.91 -15.13
CA PRO A 37 -3.53 13.78 -15.31
C PRO A 37 -4.00 12.33 -15.09
N GLU A 38 -3.27 11.37 -15.62
CA GLU A 38 -3.59 9.94 -15.69
C GLU A 38 -3.49 9.32 -14.30
N TYR A 39 -2.42 9.63 -13.55
CA TYR A 39 -2.34 9.29 -12.13
C TYR A 39 -3.57 9.80 -11.35
N LYS A 40 -3.97 11.07 -11.55
CA LYS A 40 -5.09 11.68 -10.83
C LYS A 40 -6.44 11.09 -11.25
N GLU A 41 -6.61 10.78 -12.53
CA GLU A 41 -7.78 10.11 -13.07
C GLU A 41 -7.93 8.73 -12.46
N LEU A 42 -6.89 7.91 -12.51
CA LEU A 42 -6.90 6.54 -11.98
C LEU A 42 -7.14 6.53 -10.47
N LYS A 43 -6.50 7.46 -9.75
CA LYS A 43 -6.80 7.70 -8.32
C LYS A 43 -8.25 8.04 -8.07
N GLY A 44 -8.82 8.90 -8.92
CA GLY A 44 -10.22 9.28 -8.89
C GLY A 44 -11.12 8.06 -9.06
N LEU A 45 -10.86 7.24 -10.08
CA LEU A 45 -11.63 6.04 -10.41
C LEU A 45 -11.61 4.99 -9.30
N VAL A 46 -10.43 4.69 -8.75
CA VAL A 46 -10.29 3.75 -7.62
C VAL A 46 -11.11 4.24 -6.42
N ARG A 47 -11.02 5.54 -6.10
CA ARG A 47 -11.73 6.14 -4.98
C ARG A 47 -13.24 6.20 -5.19
N THR A 48 -13.71 6.61 -6.36
CA THR A 48 -15.16 6.66 -6.66
C THR A 48 -15.76 5.27 -6.77
N GLY A 49 -14.98 4.29 -7.23
CA GLY A 49 -15.34 2.88 -7.21
C GLY A 49 -15.36 2.28 -5.81
N GLY A 50 -14.78 2.94 -4.80
CA GLY A 50 -14.63 2.37 -3.45
C GLY A 50 -13.80 1.09 -3.48
N LEU A 51 -12.74 1.08 -4.27
CA LEU A 51 -11.81 -0.03 -4.50
C LEU A 51 -10.45 0.26 -3.86
N HIS A 52 -9.64 -0.77 -3.71
CA HIS A 52 -8.27 -0.66 -3.23
C HIS A 52 -7.28 -1.18 -4.28
N THR A 53 -6.05 -0.70 -4.22
CA THR A 53 -4.95 -1.21 -5.05
C THR A 53 -3.77 -1.61 -4.19
N VAL A 54 -3.07 -2.68 -4.57
CA VAL A 54 -1.80 -3.01 -3.92
C VAL A 54 -0.76 -1.91 -4.17
N CYS A 55 -0.92 -1.14 -5.25
CA CYS A 55 -0.07 0.01 -5.56
C CYS A 55 -0.06 1.03 -4.41
N GLU A 56 -1.23 1.37 -3.87
CA GLU A 56 -1.39 2.31 -2.74
C GLU A 56 -1.13 1.64 -1.39
N GLU A 57 -1.84 0.54 -1.10
CA GLU A 57 -1.80 -0.08 0.24
C GLU A 57 -0.41 -0.64 0.59
N ALA A 58 0.30 -1.17 -0.41
CA ALA A 58 1.67 -1.67 -0.22
C ALA A 58 2.76 -0.59 -0.40
N GLY A 59 2.39 0.67 -0.71
CA GLY A 59 3.34 1.78 -0.76
C GLY A 59 4.36 1.64 -1.88
N CYS A 60 3.91 1.12 -3.02
CA CYS A 60 4.79 0.83 -4.15
C CYS A 60 5.45 2.13 -4.67
N PRO A 61 6.79 2.20 -4.76
CA PRO A 61 7.47 3.39 -5.25
C PRO A 61 7.19 3.68 -6.74
N ASN A 62 6.67 2.71 -7.48
CA ASN A 62 6.38 2.82 -8.92
C ASN A 62 4.95 3.33 -9.20
N ILE A 63 4.15 3.64 -8.17
CA ILE A 63 2.76 4.07 -8.35
C ILE A 63 2.61 5.26 -9.32
N TYR A 64 3.56 6.20 -9.30
CA TYR A 64 3.55 7.37 -10.19
C TYR A 64 3.86 7.04 -11.64
N GLU A 65 4.63 5.98 -11.89
CA GLU A 65 4.98 5.52 -13.23
C GLU A 65 3.86 4.67 -13.79
N CYS A 66 3.51 3.59 -13.08
CA CYS A 66 2.48 2.65 -13.52
C CYS A 66 1.14 3.34 -13.76
N TRP A 67 0.68 4.20 -12.84
CA TRP A 67 -0.63 4.82 -13.00
C TRP A 67 -0.66 5.90 -14.08
N GLU A 68 0.47 6.55 -14.36
CA GLU A 68 0.56 7.47 -15.49
C GLU A 68 0.44 6.70 -16.81
N ASP A 69 1.02 5.49 -16.89
CA ASP A 69 0.86 4.56 -18.01
C ASP A 69 -0.47 3.78 -17.97
N ARG A 70 -1.38 4.14 -17.07
CA ARG A 70 -2.70 3.50 -16.86
C ARG A 70 -2.63 2.01 -16.50
N GLU A 71 -1.58 1.60 -15.81
CA GLU A 71 -1.39 0.27 -15.24
C GLU A 71 -1.62 0.28 -13.72
N ALA A 72 -2.48 -0.61 -13.24
CA ALA A 72 -2.75 -0.77 -11.82
C ALA A 72 -3.05 -2.22 -11.46
N THR A 73 -2.74 -2.59 -10.21
CA THR A 73 -3.06 -3.90 -9.65
C THR A 73 -4.03 -3.72 -8.49
N PHE A 74 -5.25 -4.23 -8.66
CA PHE A 74 -6.29 -4.16 -7.65
C PHE A 74 -5.98 -5.05 -6.43
N LEU A 75 -6.41 -4.59 -5.26
CA LEU A 75 -6.42 -5.35 -4.02
C LEU A 75 -7.89 -5.59 -3.64
N ILE A 76 -8.33 -6.84 -3.74
CA ILE A 76 -9.70 -7.25 -3.42
C ILE A 76 -9.82 -7.67 -1.95
N GLY A 77 -11.03 -7.62 -1.41
CA GLY A 77 -11.32 -7.98 -0.02
C GLY A 77 -10.96 -6.89 1.00
N GLY A 78 -10.75 -5.66 0.53
CA GLY A 78 -10.43 -4.49 1.34
C GLY A 78 -8.94 -4.32 1.66
N GLU A 79 -8.63 -3.28 2.43
CA GLU A 79 -7.27 -2.85 2.83
C GLU A 79 -6.67 -3.60 4.03
N GLN A 80 -7.46 -4.44 4.72
CA GLN A 80 -7.05 -5.12 5.96
C GLN A 80 -6.73 -6.60 5.71
N CYS A 81 -5.48 -6.99 5.92
CA CYS A 81 -5.01 -8.37 5.79
C CYS A 81 -5.11 -9.12 7.14
N THR A 82 -5.58 -10.37 7.11
CA THR A 82 -5.60 -11.22 8.33
C THR A 82 -4.24 -11.84 8.65
N ARG A 83 -3.26 -11.68 7.76
CA ARG A 83 -1.89 -12.18 7.90
C ARG A 83 -0.92 -11.01 8.07
N ARG A 84 0.33 -11.33 8.44
CA ARG A 84 1.34 -10.33 8.76
C ARG A 84 2.73 -10.79 8.31
N CYS A 85 3.04 -10.53 7.06
CA CYS A 85 4.36 -10.76 6.50
C CYS A 85 5.28 -9.60 6.86
N ASP A 86 6.49 -9.88 7.35
CA ASP A 86 7.41 -8.88 7.93
C ASP A 86 7.88 -7.79 6.93
N PHE A 87 7.77 -8.07 5.62
CA PHE A 87 8.08 -7.11 4.55
C PHE A 87 6.88 -6.29 4.07
N CYS A 88 5.66 -6.71 4.42
CA CYS A 88 4.44 -6.16 3.86
C CYS A 88 3.91 -5.04 4.76
N GLN A 89 3.59 -3.90 4.14
CA GLN A 89 3.06 -2.74 4.86
C GLN A 89 1.53 -2.62 4.84
N ILE A 90 0.81 -3.53 4.16
CA ILE A 90 -0.65 -3.57 4.19
C ILE A 90 -1.09 -3.81 5.64
N ASP A 91 -2.10 -3.08 6.07
CA ASP A 91 -2.55 -3.12 7.45
C ASP A 91 -3.00 -4.52 7.87
N THR A 92 -2.57 -4.95 9.05
CA THR A 92 -3.06 -6.19 9.66
C THR A 92 -4.24 -5.85 10.54
N GLY A 93 -5.37 -6.49 10.29
CA GLY A 93 -6.58 -6.23 11.04
C GLY A 93 -7.68 -7.25 10.80
N LYS A 94 -8.83 -7.01 11.41
CA LYS A 94 -10.05 -7.75 11.11
C LYS A 94 -10.70 -7.11 9.88
N PRO A 95 -10.88 -7.84 8.76
CA PRO A 95 -11.53 -7.30 7.58
C PRO A 95 -12.97 -6.86 7.88
N THR A 96 -13.48 -5.95 7.05
CA THR A 96 -14.90 -5.64 6.99
C THR A 96 -15.70 -6.84 6.49
N ALA A 97 -17.03 -6.74 6.49
CA ALA A 97 -17.87 -7.75 5.87
C ALA A 97 -17.49 -7.93 4.38
N LEU A 98 -17.59 -9.16 3.88
CA LEU A 98 -17.34 -9.48 2.48
C LEU A 98 -18.25 -8.64 1.58
N ASP A 99 -17.63 -7.81 0.75
CA ASP A 99 -18.32 -7.10 -0.32
C ASP A 99 -18.50 -8.03 -1.52
N ARG A 100 -19.75 -8.42 -1.79
CA ARG A 100 -20.08 -9.29 -2.92
C ARG A 100 -20.23 -8.54 -4.24
N ASP A 101 -20.34 -7.22 -4.20
CA ASP A 101 -20.46 -6.36 -5.39
C ASP A 101 -19.09 -5.84 -5.87
N GLU A 102 -18.03 -5.98 -5.07
CA GLU A 102 -16.64 -5.65 -5.45
C GLU A 102 -16.23 -6.15 -6.84
N PRO A 103 -16.50 -7.40 -7.26
CA PRO A 103 -16.08 -7.88 -8.58
C PRO A 103 -16.76 -7.18 -9.78
N ARG A 104 -17.87 -6.47 -9.57
CA ARG A 104 -18.64 -5.81 -10.63
C ARG A 104 -18.20 -4.35 -10.84
N ARG A 105 -17.61 -3.73 -9.83
CA ARG A 105 -17.12 -2.35 -9.87
C ARG A 105 -15.77 -2.29 -10.58
#